data_AF-T1BIL0-F1
#
_entry.id   AF-T1BIL0-F1
#
_cell.length_a   1.000
_cell.length_b   1.000
_cell.length_c   1.000
_cell.angle_alpha   90.00
_cell.angle_beta   90.00
_cell.angle_gamma   90.00
#
_symmetry.space_group_name_H-M   'P 1'
#
loop_
_entity.id
_entity.type
_entity.pdbx_description
1 polymer ?
#
loop_
_entity_poly.entity_id
_entity_poly.type
_entity_poly.pdbx_seq_one_letter_code
_entity_poly.pdbx_strand_id
1 'polypeptide(L)'
;DFTGEDVALVAGLCADPATPTREAIARAACEALSWRAPNGALKTMSAKVAFLAMHRDGLIALPAPRHKNTNTAWPLHLPPGELPAPIEASLADLGRLCCRPVSDKAASAAWNEAIARHHY
;
A
#
# COMPACT_ATOMS: atom_id res chain seq x y z
N ASP A 1 -4.68 19.00 -3.46
CA ASP A 1 -3.51 19.79 -3.02
C ASP A 1 -3.65 20.09 -1.54
N PHE A 2 -2.52 20.21 -0.84
CA PHE A 2 -2.50 20.61 0.57
C PHE A 2 -2.42 22.13 0.65
N THR A 3 -3.26 22.72 1.49
CA THR A 3 -3.17 24.14 1.82
C THR A 3 -2.01 24.38 2.79
N GLY A 4 -1.59 25.65 2.93
CA GLY A 4 -0.61 26.02 3.95
C GLY A 4 -1.06 25.68 5.38
N GLU A 5 -2.37 25.76 5.64
CA GLU A 5 -2.97 25.37 6.92
C GLU A 5 -2.86 23.86 7.17
N ASP A 6 -3.11 23.04 6.14
CA ASP A 6 -2.96 21.59 6.26
C ASP A 6 -1.51 21.21 6.59
N VAL A 7 -0.54 21.86 5.94
CA VAL A 7 0.89 21.62 6.19
C VAL A 7 1.27 22.05 7.61
N ALA A 8 0.78 23.21 8.08
CA ALA A 8 1.02 23.68 9.45
C ALA A 8 0.42 22.74 10.49
N LEU A 9 -0.79 22.21 10.25
CA LEU A 9 -1.42 21.22 11.11
C LEU A 9 -0.58 19.94 11.20
N VAL A 10 -0.12 19.41 10.07
CA VAL A 10 0.72 18.21 10.05
C VAL A 10 2.08 18.47 10.71
N ALA A 11 2.68 19.64 10.52
CA ALA A 11 3.91 20.04 11.20
C ALA A 11 3.74 20.06 12.73
N GLY A 12 2.62 20.60 13.22
CA GLY A 12 2.27 20.58 14.64
C GLY A 12 2.17 19.16 15.19
N LEU A 13 1.47 18.27 14.49
CA LEU A 13 1.38 16.85 14.84
C LEU A 13 2.75 16.14 14.83
N CYS A 14 3.68 16.55 13.98
CA CYS A 14 5.03 15.99 13.97
C CYS A 14 5.84 16.38 15.21
N ALA A 15 5.58 17.54 15.79
CA ALA A 15 6.26 18.05 16.98
C ALA A 15 5.57 17.64 18.29
N ASP A 16 4.33 17.18 18.23
CA ASP A 16 3.53 16.81 19.40
C ASP A 16 3.98 15.46 20.01
N PRO A 17 4.40 15.43 21.29
CA PRO A 17 4.72 14.18 22.01
C PRO A 17 3.57 13.17 22.07
N ALA A 18 2.31 13.60 21.96
CA ALA A 18 1.14 12.73 21.92
C ALA A 18 1.04 11.90 20.63
N THR A 19 1.74 12.31 19.56
CA THR A 19 1.82 11.60 18.28
C THR A 19 3.27 11.19 17.96
N PRO A 20 3.90 10.32 18.76
CA PRO A 20 5.35 10.06 18.70
C PRO A 20 5.78 9.21 17.49
N THR A 21 4.85 8.87 16.59
CA THR A 21 5.09 7.92 15.50
C THR A 21 4.43 8.40 14.22
N ARG A 22 5.02 8.07 13.07
CA ARG A 22 4.43 8.38 11.75
C ARG A 22 3.01 7.85 11.58
N GLU A 23 2.70 6.72 12.23
CA GLU A 23 1.36 6.12 12.22
C GLU A 23 0.36 6.91 13.09
N ALA A 24 0.79 7.39 14.26
CA ALA A 24 -0.04 8.26 15.10
C ALA A 24 -0.31 9.62 14.43
N ILE A 25 0.71 10.22 13.82
CA ILE A 25 0.61 11.45 13.03
C ILE A 25 -0.38 11.26 11.87
N ALA A 26 -0.24 10.18 11.10
CA ALA A 26 -1.12 9.89 9.96
C ALA A 26 -2.59 9.77 10.38
N ARG A 27 -2.86 9.11 11.50
CA ARG A 27 -4.22 8.95 12.01
C ARG A 27 -4.82 10.27 12.46
N ALA A 28 -4.11 11.01 13.32
CA ALA A 28 -4.55 12.30 13.83
C ALA A 28 -4.79 13.31 12.69
N ALA A 29 -3.89 13.36 11.70
CA ALA A 29 -4.07 14.21 10.53
C ALA A 29 -5.27 13.78 9.66
N CYS A 30 -5.45 12.48 9.41
CA CYS A 30 -6.62 12.01 8.65
C CYS A 30 -7.94 12.28 9.39
N GLU A 31 -7.94 12.24 10.72
CA GLU A 31 -9.12 12.59 11.53
C GLU A 31 -9.41 14.09 11.44
N ALA A 32 -8.41 14.94 11.68
CA ALA A 32 -8.56 16.39 11.65
C ALA A 32 -8.97 16.92 10.27
N LEU A 33 -8.37 16.38 9.21
CA LEU A 33 -8.64 16.77 7.82
C LEU A 33 -9.82 16.01 7.20
N SER A 34 -10.50 15.14 7.97
CA SER A 34 -11.56 14.25 7.49
C SER A 34 -11.17 13.43 6.25
N TRP A 35 -9.90 13.01 6.17
CA TRP A 35 -9.37 12.28 5.02
C TRP A 35 -9.74 10.80 5.08
N ARG A 36 -10.90 10.49 4.51
CA ARG A 36 -11.51 9.15 4.52
C ARG A 36 -11.66 8.57 3.12
N ALA A 37 -11.65 7.25 3.04
CA ALA A 37 -12.01 6.48 1.84
C ALA A 37 -13.54 6.38 1.72
N PRO A 38 -14.10 5.97 0.56
CA PRO A 38 -15.54 5.83 0.37
C PRO A 38 -16.23 4.90 1.38
N ASN A 39 -15.49 3.95 1.96
CA ASN A 39 -15.97 3.05 3.02
C ASN A 39 -15.81 3.64 4.44
N GLY A 40 -15.48 4.93 4.58
CA GLY A 40 -15.32 5.63 5.86
C GLY A 40 -13.98 5.42 6.58
N ALA A 41 -13.13 4.50 6.11
CA ALA A 41 -11.83 4.24 6.70
C ALA A 41 -10.87 5.42 6.51
N LEU A 42 -10.02 5.69 7.51
CA LEU A 42 -8.98 6.73 7.41
C LEU A 42 -7.94 6.37 6.35
N LYS A 43 -7.52 7.36 5.55
CA LYS A 43 -6.53 7.16 4.47
C LYS A 43 -5.08 7.24 4.97
N THR A 44 -4.77 6.54 6.08
CA THR A 44 -3.46 6.64 6.74
C THR A 44 -2.29 6.25 5.84
N MET A 45 -2.47 5.28 4.93
CA MET A 45 -1.43 4.91 3.95
C MET A 45 -1.16 6.03 2.94
N SER A 46 -2.20 6.64 2.37
CA SER A 46 -2.05 7.79 1.46
C SER A 46 -1.43 8.99 2.19
N ALA A 47 -1.83 9.23 3.44
CA ALA A 47 -1.26 10.29 4.26
C ALA A 47 0.24 10.08 4.51
N LYS A 48 0.66 8.87 4.88
CA LYS A 48 2.10 8.58 5.07
C LYS A 48 2.90 8.80 3.79
N VAL A 49 2.35 8.52 2.61
CA VAL A 49 3.03 8.80 1.32
C VAL A 49 3.16 10.32 1.11
N ALA A 50 2.09 11.08 1.30
CA ALA A 50 2.11 12.54 1.16
C ALA A 50 3.08 13.19 2.17
N PHE A 51 3.07 12.74 3.42
CA PHE A 51 3.93 13.30 4.48
C PHE A 51 5.40 12.96 4.25
N LEU A 52 5.70 11.79 3.67
CA LEU A 52 7.05 11.47 3.23
C LEU A 52 7.54 12.42 2.12
N ALA A 53 6.67 12.80 1.19
CA ALA A 53 7.01 13.80 0.17
C ALA A 53 7.24 15.18 0.82
N MET A 54 6.31 15.66 1.63
CA MET A 54 6.47 16.93 2.37
C MET A 54 7.75 16.99 3.22
N HIS A 55 8.12 15.87 3.85
CA HIS A 55 9.34 15.79 4.64
C HIS A 55 10.59 15.89 3.78
N ARG A 56 10.60 15.25 2.59
CA ARG A 56 11.70 15.38 1.62
C ARG A 56 11.80 16.79 1.07
N ASP A 57 10.67 17.47 0.92
CA ASP A 57 10.60 18.87 0.48
C ASP A 57 10.91 19.86 1.62
N GLY A 58 11.19 19.38 2.83
CA GLY A 58 11.55 20.21 3.99
C GLY A 58 10.37 20.94 4.65
N LEU A 59 9.13 20.65 4.26
CA LEU A 59 7.92 21.31 4.78
C LEU A 59 7.55 20.83 6.19
N ILE A 60 7.85 19.58 6.53
CA ILE A 60 7.60 18.97 7.84
C ILE A 60 8.77 18.11 8.30
N ALA A 61 8.93 17.90 9.61
CA ALA A 61 9.96 17.04 10.18
C ALA A 61 9.36 15.75 10.75
N LEU A 62 9.33 14.67 9.96
CA LEU A 62 8.81 13.39 10.43
C LEU A 62 9.76 12.72 11.44
N PRO A 63 9.24 12.04 12.48
CA PRO A 63 10.07 11.25 13.37
C PRO A 63 10.79 10.13 12.63
N ALA A 64 11.94 9.70 13.15
CA ALA A 64 12.72 8.62 12.55
C ALA A 64 11.91 7.32 12.42
N PRO A 65 12.14 6.50 11.36
CA PRO A 65 11.55 5.19 11.27
C PRO A 65 11.99 4.31 12.45
N ARG A 66 11.04 3.69 13.16
CA ARG A 66 11.33 2.80 14.29
C ARG A 66 11.68 1.37 13.87
N HIS A 67 11.31 0.98 12.66
CA HIS A 67 11.58 -0.33 12.10
C HIS A 67 12.28 -0.17 10.76
N LYS A 68 13.24 -1.06 10.49
CA LYS A 68 13.82 -1.21 9.17
C LYS A 68 12.73 -1.68 8.20
N ASN A 69 12.71 -1.14 6.99
CA ASN A 69 11.82 -1.63 5.96
C ASN A 69 12.14 -3.11 5.67
N THR A 70 11.18 -4.00 5.89
CA THR A 70 11.30 -5.43 5.57
C THR A 70 10.76 -5.77 4.19
N ASN A 71 10.20 -4.81 3.44
CA ASN A 71 9.77 -5.03 2.05
C ASN A 71 10.93 -5.10 1.05
N THR A 72 12.17 -5.19 1.52
CA THR A 72 13.31 -5.46 0.64
C THR A 72 13.31 -6.95 0.29
N ALA A 73 13.07 -7.22 -0.99
CA ALA A 73 13.13 -8.52 -1.66
C ALA A 73 11.88 -9.40 -1.50
N TRP A 74 10.79 -9.01 -2.15
CA TRP A 74 10.15 -10.05 -2.96
C TRP A 74 11.11 -10.42 -4.09
N PRO A 75 11.30 -11.72 -4.42
CA PRO A 75 12.05 -12.09 -5.60
C PRO A 75 11.34 -11.42 -6.77
N LEU A 76 12.00 -10.42 -7.36
CA LEU A 76 11.39 -9.51 -8.31
C LEU A 76 10.83 -10.29 -9.51
N HIS A 77 11.47 -11.41 -9.86
CA HIS A 77 10.99 -12.41 -10.80
C HIS A 77 11.49 -13.77 -10.34
N LEU A 78 10.60 -14.74 -10.15
CA LEU A 78 11.02 -16.14 -10.11
C LEU A 78 11.37 -16.56 -11.54
N PRO A 79 12.36 -17.46 -11.74
CA PRO A 79 12.61 -17.99 -13.08
C PRO A 79 11.32 -18.59 -13.64
N PRO A 80 11.09 -18.49 -14.97
CA PRO A 80 9.91 -19.08 -15.59
C PRO A 80 9.75 -20.53 -15.14
N GLY A 81 8.58 -20.86 -14.60
CA GLY A 81 8.22 -22.25 -14.32
C GLY A 81 7.97 -23.00 -15.62
N GLU A 82 7.77 -24.31 -15.51
CA GLU A 82 7.19 -25.09 -16.60
C GLU A 82 5.82 -24.50 -16.96
N LEU A 83 5.62 -24.19 -18.25
CA LEU A 83 4.33 -23.69 -18.71
C LEU A 83 3.31 -24.84 -18.61
N PRO A 84 2.08 -24.58 -18.16
CA PRO A 84 1.02 -25.57 -18.23
C PRO A 84 0.79 -25.96 -19.70
N ALA A 85 0.34 -27.21 -19.91
CA ALA A 85 0.00 -27.68 -21.23
C ALA A 85 -1.01 -26.72 -21.90
N PRO A 86 -0.84 -26.42 -23.20
CA PRO A 86 -1.80 -25.59 -23.93
C PRO A 86 -3.21 -26.16 -23.82
N ILE A 87 -4.19 -25.29 -23.60
CA ILE A 87 -5.60 -25.67 -23.64
C ILE A 87 -6.05 -25.58 -25.10
N GLU A 88 -6.19 -26.74 -25.75
CA GLU A 88 -6.72 -26.85 -27.10
C GLU A 88 -8.25 -26.97 -27.07
N ALA A 89 -8.92 -25.83 -26.94
CA ALA A 89 -10.39 -25.76 -26.87
C ALA A 89 -10.90 -24.48 -27.54
N SER A 90 -12.13 -24.49 -28.03
CA SER A 90 -12.76 -23.26 -28.51
C SER A 90 -13.13 -22.36 -27.32
N LEU A 91 -13.30 -21.05 -27.54
CA LEU A 91 -13.73 -20.13 -26.48
C LEU A 91 -15.08 -20.55 -25.86
N ALA A 92 -15.95 -21.20 -26.64
CA ALA A 92 -17.24 -21.70 -26.16
C ALA A 92 -17.09 -22.88 -25.18
N ASP A 93 -16.02 -23.67 -25.31
CA ASP A 93 -15.75 -24.84 -24.48
C ASP A 93 -15.12 -24.48 -23.12
N LEU A 94 -14.55 -23.28 -22.98
CA LEU A 94 -13.91 -22.80 -21.75
C LEU A 94 -14.90 -22.49 -20.61
N GLY A 95 -16.20 -22.47 -20.90
CA GLY A 95 -17.25 -22.21 -19.92
C GLY A 95 -17.17 -20.81 -19.31
N ARG A 96 -17.77 -20.65 -18.11
CA ARG A 96 -17.88 -19.35 -17.44
C ARG A 96 -16.62 -19.01 -16.66
N LEU A 97 -15.94 -17.94 -17.07
CA LEU A 97 -14.88 -17.32 -16.27
C LEU A 97 -15.44 -16.75 -14.97
N CYS A 98 -14.78 -17.04 -13.86
CA CYS A 98 -15.17 -16.60 -12.53
C CYS A 98 -14.00 -15.94 -11.81
N CYS A 99 -14.17 -14.70 -11.36
CA CYS A 99 -13.22 -14.05 -10.47
C CYS A 99 -13.47 -14.51 -9.03
N ARG A 100 -12.43 -14.99 -8.35
CA ARG A 100 -12.50 -15.37 -6.93
C ARG A 100 -11.56 -14.46 -6.12
N PRO A 101 -12.04 -13.88 -5.01
CA PRO A 101 -11.17 -13.17 -4.09
C PRO A 101 -10.11 -14.12 -3.51
N VAL A 102 -8.89 -13.62 -3.37
CA VAL A 102 -7.81 -14.29 -2.64
C VAL A 102 -8.06 -14.07 -1.15
N SER A 103 -8.60 -15.08 -0.46
CA SER A 103 -9.12 -14.94 0.91
C SER A 103 -8.23 -15.53 2.01
N ASP A 104 -7.31 -16.43 1.66
CA ASP A 104 -6.46 -17.12 2.63
C ASP A 104 -4.97 -17.09 2.22
N LYS A 105 -4.11 -17.52 3.16
CA LYS A 105 -2.66 -17.48 2.98
C LYS A 105 -2.18 -18.41 1.86
N ALA A 106 -2.81 -19.56 1.66
CA ALA A 106 -2.41 -20.51 0.63
C ALA A 106 -2.77 -19.98 -0.76
N ALA A 107 -3.98 -19.45 -0.93
CA ALA A 107 -4.42 -18.77 -2.15
C ALA A 107 -3.53 -17.55 -2.45
N SER A 108 -3.14 -16.79 -1.42
CA SER A 108 -2.22 -15.65 -1.56
C SER A 108 -0.85 -16.09 -2.03
N ALA A 109 -0.29 -17.17 -1.47
CA ALA A 109 0.99 -17.72 -1.90
C ALA A 109 0.95 -18.17 -3.37
N ALA A 110 -0.09 -18.93 -3.77
CA ALA A 110 -0.25 -19.41 -5.14
C ALA A 110 -0.40 -18.24 -6.16
N TRP A 111 -1.18 -17.22 -5.80
CA TRP A 111 -1.33 -16.02 -6.64
C TRP A 111 -0.01 -15.26 -6.79
N ASN A 112 0.71 -15.01 -5.69
CA ASN A 112 1.99 -14.30 -5.71
C ASN A 112 3.04 -15.05 -6.54
N GLU A 113 3.08 -16.38 -6.45
CA GLU A 113 3.99 -17.20 -7.26
C GLU A 113 3.66 -17.11 -8.76
N ALA A 114 2.39 -17.21 -9.13
CA ALA A 114 1.96 -17.09 -10.52
C ALA A 114 2.33 -15.72 -11.12
N ILE A 115 2.12 -14.64 -10.35
CA ILE A 115 2.56 -13.29 -10.75
C ILE A 115 4.08 -13.24 -10.88
N ALA A 116 4.83 -13.69 -9.87
CA ALA A 116 6.29 -13.61 -9.89
C ALA A 116 6.95 -14.41 -11.02
N ARG A 117 6.32 -15.49 -11.52
CA ARG A 117 6.86 -16.32 -12.61
C ARG A 117 6.42 -15.91 -14.02
N HIS A 118 5.22 -15.35 -14.15
CA HIS A 118 4.56 -15.19 -15.46
C HIS A 118 4.13 -13.76 -15.79
N HIS A 119 4.32 -12.80 -14.87
CA HIS A 119 3.92 -11.40 -15.07
C HIS A 119 5.16 -10.48 -15.13
N TYR A 120 5.34 -9.82 -16.28
CA TYR A 120 6.43 -8.92 -16.74
C TYR A 120 7.83 -9.26 -16.26
#